data_AF-A0A2E6W571-F1
#
_entry.id   AF-A0A2E6W571-F1
#
_cell.length_a   1.000
_cell.length_b   1.000
_cell.length_c   1.000
_cell.angle_alpha   90.00
_cell.angle_beta   90.00
_cell.angle_gamma   90.00
#
_symmetry.space_group_name_H-M   'P 1'
#
loop_
_entity.id
_entity.type
_entity.pdbx_description
1 polymer ?
#
loop_
_entity_poly.entity_id
_entity_poly.type
_entity_poly.pdbx_seq_one_letter_code
_entity_poly.pdbx_strand_id
1 'polypeptide(L)'
;MGRCKYFYTFVLNTWRETMRSVLLFLFVALTAIGATASEIPWTFKSPAFHYGNGYSSHVLSVEQLQFNRKKELEDQRKSELARLERELENTTLNKFIKNVESRIYATLSKQMVDAMFAECSTSCATTGTAEIEGSEITWTKDSTTGEITLTVISDDGTTTITIPGAGEFNF
;
A
#
# COMPACT_ATOMS: atom_id res chain seq x y z
N MET A 1 -56.19 83.83 -30.40
CA MET A 1 -55.33 82.75 -30.96
C MET A 1 -54.85 81.69 -29.95
N GLY A 2 -55.14 81.79 -28.64
CA GLY A 2 -54.63 80.83 -27.63
C GLY A 2 -55.42 79.51 -27.50
N ARG A 3 -56.74 79.51 -27.66
CA ARG A 3 -57.61 78.32 -27.43
C ARG A 3 -57.30 77.11 -28.32
N CYS A 4 -56.86 77.36 -29.56
CA CYS A 4 -56.54 76.28 -30.51
C CYS A 4 -55.22 75.57 -30.16
N LYS A 5 -54.22 76.30 -29.64
CA LYS A 5 -52.95 75.72 -29.18
C LYS A 5 -53.13 74.82 -27.95
N TYR A 6 -53.95 75.23 -26.99
CA TYR A 6 -54.22 74.43 -25.78
C TYR A 6 -54.97 73.12 -26.10
N PHE A 7 -55.91 73.15 -27.04
CA PHE A 7 -56.63 71.95 -27.47
C PHE A 7 -55.70 70.95 -28.18
N TYR A 8 -54.82 71.43 -29.06
CA TYR A 8 -53.85 70.58 -29.75
C TYR A 8 -52.81 69.97 -28.80
N THR A 9 -52.29 70.73 -27.82
CA THR A 9 -51.38 70.20 -26.81
C THR A 9 -52.06 69.23 -25.84
N PHE A 10 -53.34 69.44 -25.54
CA PHE A 10 -54.13 68.52 -24.72
C PHE A 10 -54.33 67.18 -25.44
N VAL A 11 -54.71 67.20 -26.71
CA VAL A 11 -54.85 65.99 -27.54
C VAL A 11 -53.50 65.31 -27.74
N LEU A 12 -52.42 66.03 -28.05
CA LEU A 12 -51.10 65.41 -28.20
C LEU A 12 -50.58 64.76 -26.91
N ASN A 13 -50.85 65.34 -25.74
CA ASN A 13 -50.42 64.78 -24.47
C ASN A 13 -51.27 63.57 -24.05
N THR A 14 -52.59 63.58 -24.30
CA THR A 14 -53.43 62.39 -24.06
C THR A 14 -53.04 61.25 -24.99
N TRP A 15 -52.73 61.52 -26.26
CA TRP A 15 -52.20 60.52 -27.19
C TRP A 15 -50.82 60.00 -26.81
N ARG A 16 -49.95 60.83 -26.23
CA ARG A 16 -48.63 60.43 -25.74
C ARG A 16 -48.73 59.48 -24.55
N GLU A 17 -49.60 59.78 -23.58
CA GLU A 17 -49.79 58.93 -22.40
C GLU A 17 -50.47 57.61 -22.75
N THR A 18 -51.46 57.59 -23.65
CA THR A 18 -52.09 56.34 -24.11
C THR A 18 -51.10 55.47 -24.89
N MET A 19 -50.30 56.05 -25.79
CA MET A 19 -49.22 55.33 -26.49
C MET A 19 -48.17 54.79 -25.51
N ARG A 20 -47.81 55.54 -24.47
CA ARG A 20 -46.87 55.08 -23.43
C ARG A 20 -47.46 53.88 -22.66
N SER A 21 -48.73 53.93 -22.28
CA SER A 21 -49.41 52.82 -21.61
C SER A 21 -49.52 51.58 -22.50
N VAL A 22 -49.81 51.74 -23.80
CA VAL A 22 -49.87 50.63 -24.76
C VAL A 22 -48.48 50.01 -24.96
N LEU A 23 -47.43 50.82 -25.08
CA LEU A 23 -46.05 50.34 -25.20
C LEU A 23 -45.58 49.60 -23.94
N LEU A 24 -45.91 50.11 -22.75
CA LEU A 24 -45.61 49.43 -21.48
C LEU A 24 -46.37 48.11 -21.36
N PHE A 25 -47.63 48.07 -21.76
CA PHE A 25 -48.43 46.84 -21.77
C PHE A 25 -47.86 45.80 -22.75
N LEU A 26 -47.48 46.24 -23.95
CA LEU A 26 -46.84 45.38 -24.96
C LEU A 26 -45.50 44.83 -24.46
N PHE A 27 -44.68 45.66 -23.82
CA PHE A 27 -43.39 45.26 -23.26
C PHE A 27 -43.56 44.19 -22.16
N VAL A 28 -44.50 44.39 -21.24
CA VAL A 28 -44.82 43.41 -20.20
C VAL A 28 -45.36 42.11 -20.82
N ALA A 29 -46.25 42.20 -21.81
CA ALA A 29 -46.78 41.03 -22.51
C ALA A 29 -45.70 40.22 -23.24
N LEU A 30 -44.72 40.87 -23.89
CA LEU A 30 -43.61 40.16 -24.54
C LEU A 30 -42.72 39.43 -23.52
N THR A 31 -42.45 40.03 -22.36
CA THR A 31 -41.61 39.39 -21.33
C THR A 31 -42.29 38.20 -20.65
N ALA A 32 -43.63 38.17 -20.62
CA ALA A 32 -44.40 37.08 -20.01
C ALA A 32 -44.39 35.77 -20.84
N ILE A 33 -44.11 35.84 -22.14
CA ILE A 33 -44.14 34.67 -23.05
C ILE A 33 -42.88 33.79 -22.88
N GLY A 34 -41.81 34.30 -22.26
CA GLY A 34 -40.51 33.60 -22.15
C GLY A 34 -40.34 32.72 -20.89
N ALA A 35 -41.30 32.70 -19.97
CA ALA A 35 -41.18 31.95 -18.73
C ALA A 35 -41.69 30.50 -18.87
N THR A 36 -41.02 29.70 -19.70
CA THR A 36 -41.25 28.25 -19.76
C THR A 36 -40.33 27.57 -18.76
N ALA A 37 -40.88 27.07 -17.65
CA ALA A 37 -40.14 26.19 -16.76
C ALA A 37 -40.06 24.80 -17.40
N SER A 38 -38.86 24.39 -17.84
CA SER A 38 -38.60 22.99 -18.20
C SER A 38 -38.37 22.20 -16.93
N GLU A 39 -39.00 21.04 -16.79
CA GLU A 39 -38.61 20.07 -15.77
C GLU A 39 -37.14 19.70 -15.96
N ILE A 40 -36.40 19.52 -14.86
CA ILE A 40 -35.09 18.87 -14.92
C ILE A 40 -35.40 17.37 -14.81
N PRO A 41 -35.41 16.61 -15.93
CA PRO A 41 -35.66 15.18 -15.84
C PRO A 41 -34.48 14.55 -15.11
N TRP A 42 -34.78 13.70 -14.14
CA TRP A 42 -33.75 12.86 -13.57
C TRP A 42 -33.23 11.91 -14.65
N THR A 43 -31.92 11.84 -14.80
CA THR A 43 -31.25 10.89 -15.68
C THR A 43 -30.16 10.17 -14.89
N PHE A 44 -29.96 8.89 -15.18
CA PHE A 44 -28.83 8.13 -14.63
C PHE A 44 -27.51 8.83 -15.03
N LYS A 45 -26.40 8.62 -14.32
CA LYS A 45 -25.07 9.12 -14.75
C LYS A 45 -24.07 7.99 -14.96
N SER A 46 -24.56 6.76 -15.05
CA SER A 46 -23.74 5.58 -15.24
C SER A 46 -23.54 5.31 -16.74
N PRO A 47 -22.29 5.01 -17.18
CA PRO A 47 -21.98 4.68 -18.56
C PRO A 47 -22.84 3.55 -19.14
N ALA A 48 -23.31 2.63 -18.30
CA ALA A 48 -24.10 1.46 -18.72
C ALA A 48 -25.50 1.83 -19.23
N PHE A 49 -26.02 3.00 -18.84
CA PHE A 49 -27.37 3.46 -19.20
C PHE A 49 -27.36 4.65 -20.18
N HIS A 50 -26.18 5.09 -20.63
CA HIS A 50 -25.99 6.22 -21.55
C HIS A 50 -25.44 5.75 -22.89
N TYR A 51 -26.33 5.48 -23.84
CA TYR A 51 -25.97 5.02 -25.18
C TYR A 51 -25.71 6.20 -26.13
N GLY A 52 -24.62 6.15 -26.90
CA GLY A 52 -24.44 6.99 -28.09
C GLY A 52 -23.95 8.43 -27.91
N ASN A 53 -23.67 8.92 -26.69
CA ASN A 53 -23.21 10.31 -26.45
C ASN A 53 -21.72 10.41 -26.03
N GLY A 54 -20.89 9.39 -26.27
CA GLY A 54 -19.44 9.42 -25.97
C GLY A 54 -19.05 9.51 -24.48
N TYR A 55 -20.01 9.64 -23.56
CA TYR A 55 -19.79 9.72 -22.12
C TYR A 55 -19.11 8.46 -21.56
N SER A 56 -19.42 7.28 -22.10
CA SER A 56 -18.74 6.02 -21.73
C SER A 56 -17.25 6.03 -22.06
N SER A 57 -16.85 6.62 -23.19
CA SER A 57 -15.44 6.78 -23.58
C SER A 57 -14.70 7.75 -22.66
N HIS A 58 -15.35 8.84 -22.24
CA HIS A 58 -14.77 9.78 -21.27
C HIS A 58 -14.59 9.13 -19.89
N VAL A 59 -15.60 8.40 -19.40
CA VAL A 59 -15.47 7.70 -18.11
C VAL A 59 -14.38 6.63 -18.18
N LEU A 60 -14.29 5.88 -19.28
CA LEU A 60 -13.23 4.89 -19.45
C LEU A 60 -11.84 5.52 -19.44
N SER A 61 -11.63 6.65 -20.12
CA SER A 61 -10.32 7.32 -20.13
C SER A 61 -9.95 7.85 -18.75
N VAL A 62 -10.92 8.37 -17.98
CA VAL A 62 -10.71 8.78 -16.58
C VAL A 62 -10.32 7.58 -15.73
N GLU A 63 -11.01 6.45 -15.84
CA GLU A 63 -10.68 5.23 -15.09
C GLU A 63 -9.30 4.68 -15.46
N GLN A 64 -8.94 4.69 -16.75
CA GLN A 64 -7.61 4.30 -17.20
C GLN A 64 -6.52 5.19 -16.59
N LEU A 65 -6.73 6.52 -16.55
CA LEU A 65 -5.80 7.45 -15.91
C LEU A 65 -5.66 7.18 -14.41
N GLN A 66 -6.78 6.95 -13.72
CA GLN A 66 -6.76 6.63 -12.29
C GLN A 66 -6.05 5.31 -12.01
N PHE A 67 -6.34 4.28 -12.80
CA PHE A 67 -5.70 2.98 -12.68
C PHE A 67 -4.19 3.07 -12.92
N ASN A 68 -3.77 3.76 -13.99
CA ASN A 68 -2.35 3.95 -14.30
C ASN A 68 -1.62 4.67 -13.17
N ARG A 69 -2.19 5.76 -12.61
CA ARG A 69 -1.59 6.46 -11.47
C ARG A 69 -1.45 5.58 -10.23
N LYS A 70 -2.47 4.79 -9.91
CA LYS A 70 -2.43 3.84 -8.77
C LYS A 70 -1.34 2.80 -9.00
N LYS A 71 -1.29 2.23 -10.20
CA LYS A 71 -0.29 1.23 -10.57
C LYS A 71 1.13 1.80 -10.51
N GLU A 72 1.36 2.99 -11.05
CA GLU A 72 2.65 3.68 -11.00
C GLU A 72 3.12 3.91 -9.55
N LEU A 73 2.24 4.34 -8.65
CA LEU A 73 2.56 4.50 -7.23
C LEU A 73 2.90 3.16 -6.56
N GLU A 74 2.15 2.11 -6.87
CA GLU A 74 2.43 0.77 -6.35
C GLU A 74 3.77 0.22 -6.85
N ASP A 75 4.05 0.38 -8.13
CA ASP A 75 5.29 -0.08 -8.77
C ASP A 75 6.50 0.72 -8.26
N GLN A 76 6.34 2.03 -8.03
CA GLN A 76 7.36 2.86 -7.36
C GLN A 76 7.63 2.34 -5.95
N ARG A 77 6.59 2.14 -5.13
CA ARG A 77 6.76 1.61 -3.77
C ARG A 77 7.45 0.23 -3.77
N LYS A 78 7.05 -0.67 -4.66
CA LYS A 78 7.68 -2.00 -4.78
C LYS A 78 9.14 -1.91 -5.18
N SER A 79 9.48 -1.04 -6.13
CA SER A 79 10.88 -0.89 -6.58
C SER A 79 11.76 -0.26 -5.50
N GLU A 80 11.25 0.71 -4.74
CA GLU A 80 11.94 1.28 -3.58
C GLU A 80 12.18 0.24 -2.48
N LEU A 81 11.18 -0.59 -2.16
CA LEU A 81 11.33 -1.69 -1.19
C LEU A 81 12.38 -2.70 -1.63
N ALA A 82 12.33 -3.14 -2.90
CA ALA A 82 13.32 -4.07 -3.45
C ALA A 82 14.73 -3.44 -3.56
N ARG A 83 14.84 -2.12 -3.68
CA ARG A 83 16.12 -1.41 -3.59
C ARG A 83 16.65 -1.46 -2.17
N LEU A 84 15.80 -1.13 -1.19
CA LEU A 84 16.15 -1.15 0.23
C LEU A 84 16.56 -2.55 0.70
N GLU A 85 15.85 -3.60 0.29
CA GLU A 85 16.18 -4.99 0.64
C GLU A 85 17.56 -5.38 0.11
N ARG A 86 17.86 -5.06 -1.15
CA ARG A 86 19.20 -5.29 -1.72
C ARG A 86 20.26 -4.46 -1.03
N GLU A 87 19.98 -3.21 -0.65
CA GLU A 87 20.92 -2.37 0.10
C GLU A 87 21.21 -2.97 1.47
N LEU A 88 20.19 -3.43 2.20
CA LEU A 88 20.31 -4.11 3.48
C LEU A 88 21.15 -5.38 3.34
N GLU A 89 20.83 -6.27 2.40
CA GLU A 89 21.61 -7.49 2.14
C GLU A 89 23.07 -7.21 1.78
N ASN A 90 23.33 -6.10 1.08
CA ASN A 90 24.67 -5.73 0.66
C ASN A 90 25.50 -4.98 1.71
N THR A 91 24.93 -4.65 2.87
CA THR A 91 25.66 -4.03 3.97
C THR A 91 26.83 -4.90 4.43
N THR A 92 27.87 -4.25 4.96
CA THR A 92 29.05 -4.92 5.50
C THR A 92 28.70 -5.82 6.68
N LEU A 93 27.78 -5.37 7.55
CA LEU A 93 27.27 -6.14 8.67
C LEU A 93 26.59 -7.43 8.21
N ASN A 94 25.66 -7.37 7.24
CA ASN A 94 24.97 -8.59 6.79
C ASN A 94 25.90 -9.58 6.09
N LYS A 95 26.88 -9.09 5.32
CA LYS A 95 27.94 -9.95 4.74
C LYS A 95 28.80 -10.59 5.82
N PHE A 96 29.12 -9.85 6.89
CA PHE A 96 29.83 -10.38 8.04
C PHE A 96 29.03 -11.47 8.75
N ILE A 97 27.75 -11.22 9.07
CA ILE A 97 26.88 -12.22 9.70
C ILE A 97 26.79 -13.49 8.85
N LYS A 98 26.59 -13.37 7.52
CA LYS A 98 26.54 -14.55 6.63
C LYS A 98 27.87 -15.31 6.57
N ASN A 99 29.00 -14.60 6.62
CA ASN A 99 30.32 -15.23 6.66
C ASN A 99 30.56 -15.96 7.99
N VAL A 100 30.20 -15.30 9.10
CA VAL A 100 30.28 -15.87 10.45
C VAL A 100 29.38 -17.09 10.57
N GLU A 101 28.12 -17.00 10.15
CA GLU A 101 27.18 -18.13 10.10
C GLU A 101 27.79 -19.32 9.34
N SER A 102 28.33 -19.09 8.14
CA SER A 102 28.92 -20.15 7.33
C SER A 102 30.14 -20.81 7.99
N ARG A 103 30.99 -20.02 8.66
CA ARG A 103 32.16 -20.54 9.38
C ARG A 103 31.75 -21.31 10.63
N ILE A 104 30.78 -20.81 11.40
CA ILE A 104 30.20 -21.50 12.56
C ILE A 104 29.61 -22.84 12.13
N TYR A 105 28.85 -22.91 11.03
CA TYR A 105 28.31 -24.18 10.52
C TYR A 105 29.40 -25.16 10.12
N ALA A 106 30.47 -24.71 9.46
CA ALA A 106 31.59 -25.56 9.08
C ALA A 106 32.38 -26.08 10.29
N THR A 107 32.60 -25.25 11.32
CA THR A 107 33.32 -25.66 12.53
C THR A 107 32.46 -26.53 13.43
N LEU A 108 31.17 -26.18 13.62
CA LEU A 108 30.22 -26.95 14.42
C LEU A 108 29.96 -28.31 13.79
N SER A 109 29.74 -28.38 12.46
CA SER A 109 29.56 -29.67 11.77
C SER A 109 30.81 -30.55 11.90
N LYS A 110 32.01 -29.97 11.80
CA LYS A 110 33.26 -30.71 12.02
C LYS A 110 33.40 -31.21 13.46
N GLN A 111 33.20 -30.36 14.45
CA GLN A 111 33.32 -30.74 15.87
C GLN A 111 32.26 -31.76 16.30
N MET A 112 31.02 -31.65 15.78
CA MET A 112 29.96 -32.62 16.04
C MET A 112 30.28 -33.97 15.40
N VAL A 113 30.70 -34.00 14.13
CA VAL A 113 31.08 -35.25 13.44
C VAL A 113 32.33 -35.86 14.07
N ASP A 114 33.35 -35.07 14.39
CA ASP A 114 34.56 -35.56 15.08
C ASP A 114 34.22 -36.11 16.47
N ALA A 115 33.29 -35.50 17.23
CA ALA A 115 32.82 -36.03 18.52
C ALA A 115 31.91 -37.28 18.38
N MET A 116 31.22 -37.44 17.24
CA MET A 116 30.37 -38.62 16.97
C MET A 116 31.16 -39.81 16.43
N PHE A 117 32.28 -39.57 15.73
CA PHE A 117 33.07 -40.61 15.04
C PHE A 117 34.50 -40.79 15.57
N ALA A 118 34.97 -39.99 16.53
CA ALA A 118 36.20 -40.31 17.24
C ALA A 118 36.04 -41.70 17.90
N GLU A 119 36.83 -42.66 17.41
CA GLU A 119 36.89 -44.02 17.96
C GLU A 119 37.18 -43.96 19.45
N CYS A 120 36.16 -44.26 20.24
CA CYS A 120 36.29 -44.38 21.68
C CYS A 120 36.98 -45.70 22.01
N SER A 121 38.31 -45.69 22.17
CA SER A 121 39.07 -46.90 22.46
C SER A 121 39.23 -47.18 23.96
N THR A 122 39.17 -46.19 24.87
CA THR A 122 39.32 -46.46 26.32
C THR A 122 38.68 -45.48 27.32
N SER A 123 38.21 -44.29 26.95
CA SER A 123 37.33 -43.46 27.80
C SER A 123 36.61 -42.39 26.97
N CYS A 124 35.34 -42.61 26.64
CA CYS A 124 34.58 -41.62 25.88
C CYS A 124 34.31 -40.43 26.79
N ALA A 125 34.84 -39.24 26.44
CA ALA A 125 34.48 -38.02 27.13
C ALA A 125 32.97 -37.78 26.92
N THR A 126 32.18 -38.00 27.98
CA THR A 126 30.73 -37.82 28.02
C THR A 126 30.33 -36.34 28.04
N THR A 127 31.34 -35.46 28.20
CA THR A 127 31.23 -34.03 28.30
C THR A 127 32.38 -33.36 27.54
N GLY A 128 32.11 -32.21 26.95
CA GLY A 128 33.15 -31.37 26.36
C GLY A 128 32.76 -29.89 26.45
N THR A 129 33.76 -29.05 26.65
CA THR A 129 33.63 -27.59 26.73
C THR A 129 34.35 -26.97 25.54
N ALA A 130 33.68 -26.08 24.82
CA ALA A 130 34.27 -25.31 23.74
C ALA A 130 34.01 -23.82 23.99
N GLU A 131 35.06 -23.02 23.96
CA GLU A 131 35.00 -21.58 24.10
C GLU A 131 35.06 -20.94 22.71
N ILE A 132 34.02 -20.21 22.32
CA ILE A 132 33.98 -19.46 21.06
C ILE A 132 33.64 -18.02 21.40
N GLU A 133 34.62 -17.13 21.18
CA GLU A 133 34.50 -15.66 21.29
C GLU A 133 33.71 -15.17 22.53
N GLY A 134 34.02 -15.69 23.71
CA GLY A 134 33.44 -15.26 24.99
C GLY A 134 32.14 -15.95 25.40
N SER A 135 31.65 -16.92 24.62
CA SER A 135 30.55 -17.81 25.02
C SER A 135 31.07 -19.22 25.28
N GLU A 136 30.72 -19.77 26.45
CA GLU A 136 31.09 -21.12 26.86
C GLU A 136 30.00 -22.10 26.44
N ILE A 137 30.33 -22.99 25.51
CA ILE A 137 29.44 -24.06 25.05
C ILE A 137 29.83 -25.34 25.77
N THR A 138 28.92 -25.84 26.61
CA THR A 138 29.06 -27.14 27.27
C THR A 138 28.11 -28.14 26.63
N TRP A 139 28.60 -29.31 26.26
CA TRP A 139 27.75 -30.39 25.77
C TRP A 139 27.87 -31.62 26.66
N THR A 140 26.74 -32.27 26.93
CA THR A 140 26.64 -33.51 27.69
C THR A 140 25.91 -34.55 26.85
N LYS A 141 26.53 -35.72 26.69
CA LYS A 141 25.97 -36.85 25.94
C LYS A 141 25.42 -37.90 26.90
N ASP A 142 24.15 -38.25 26.79
CA ASP A 142 23.57 -39.34 27.57
C ASP A 142 24.00 -40.70 26.97
N SER A 143 24.67 -41.53 27.76
CA SER A 143 25.15 -42.86 27.35
C SER A 143 24.05 -43.91 27.17
N THR A 144 22.83 -43.62 27.61
CA THR A 144 21.69 -44.55 27.60
C THR A 144 20.72 -44.26 26.46
N THR A 145 20.49 -42.98 26.12
CA THR A 145 19.55 -42.57 25.06
C THR A 145 20.23 -42.01 23.80
N GLY A 146 21.54 -41.71 23.87
CA GLY A 146 22.27 -41.09 22.77
C GLY A 146 21.88 -39.62 22.52
N GLU A 147 21.10 -39.02 23.43
CA GLU A 147 20.72 -37.61 23.39
C GLU A 147 21.92 -36.71 23.69
N ILE A 148 22.01 -35.61 22.95
CA ILE A 148 23.05 -34.59 23.16
C ILE A 148 22.37 -33.32 23.63
N THR A 149 22.65 -32.91 24.86
CA THR A 149 22.21 -31.63 25.41
C THR A 149 23.34 -30.61 25.26
N LEU A 150 23.09 -29.56 24.49
CA LEU A 150 23.99 -28.43 24.34
C LEU A 150 23.50 -27.29 25.22
N THR A 151 24.36 -26.77 26.08
CA THR A 151 24.12 -25.58 26.89
C THR A 151 25.09 -24.51 26.45
N VAL A 152 24.57 -23.46 25.82
CA VAL A 152 25.34 -22.29 25.42
C VAL A 152 25.17 -21.23 26.50
N ILE A 153 26.26 -20.84 27.13
CA ILE A 153 26.30 -19.77 28.12
C ILE A 153 26.94 -18.55 27.45
N SER A 154 26.18 -17.47 27.33
CA SER A 154 26.63 -16.18 26.81
C SER A 154 26.27 -15.06 27.79
N ASP A 155 26.90 -13.88 27.65
CA ASP A 155 26.68 -12.71 28.54
C ASP A 155 25.22 -12.22 28.53
N ASP A 156 24.45 -12.49 27.47
CA ASP A 156 23.05 -12.10 27.31
C ASP A 156 22.04 -13.17 27.77
N GLY A 157 22.49 -14.37 28.17
CA GLY A 157 21.62 -15.44 28.70
C GLY A 157 22.04 -16.87 28.33
N THR A 158 21.41 -17.86 28.99
CA THR A 158 21.66 -19.29 28.77
C THR A 158 20.63 -19.88 27.80
N THR A 159 21.09 -20.54 26.74
CA THR A 159 20.22 -21.26 25.79
C THR A 159 20.56 -22.74 25.81
N THR A 160 19.56 -23.57 26.09
CA THR A 160 19.67 -25.04 26.06
C THR A 160 18.99 -25.60 24.80
N ILE A 161 19.74 -26.41 24.06
CA ILE A 161 19.27 -27.09 22.85
C ILE A 161 19.46 -28.59 23.05
N THR A 162 18.36 -29.32 23.06
CA THR A 162 18.37 -30.78 23.16
C THR A 162 18.20 -31.36 21.76
N ILE A 163 19.22 -32.08 21.28
CA ILE A 163 19.17 -32.82 20.01
C ILE A 163 18.82 -34.28 20.35
N PRO A 164 17.67 -34.80 19.88
CA PRO A 164 17.30 -36.18 20.11
C PRO A 164 18.31 -37.12 19.43
N GLY A 165 18.66 -38.22 20.10
CA GLY A 165 19.64 -39.19 19.63
C GLY A 165 19.27 -39.82 18.29
N ALA A 166 20.28 -40.30 17.56
CA ALA A 166 20.15 -40.97 16.26
C ALA A 166 19.25 -42.22 16.35
N GLY A 167 17.95 -42.02 16.20
CA GLY A 167 16.93 -43.06 16.30
C GLY A 167 15.49 -42.56 16.09
N GLU A 168 15.26 -41.24 16.14
CA GLU A 168 13.92 -40.62 16.00
C GLU A 168 13.90 -39.51 14.94
N PHE A 169 14.62 -39.70 13.83
CA PHE A 169 14.36 -38.95 12.59
C PHE A 169 13.30 -39.70 11.79
N ASN A 170 12.04 -39.55 12.19
CA ASN A 170 10.92 -39.96 11.33
C ASN A 170 10.73 -38.88 10.26
N PHE A 171 10.99 -39.25 9.01
CA PHE A 171 10.58 -38.47 7.83
C PHE A 171 9.05 -38.49 7.67
#